data_AF-A0A075M0S8-F1
#
_entry.id   AF-A0A075M0S8-F1
#
_cell.length_a   1.000
_cell.length_b   1.000
_cell.length_c   1.000
_cell.angle_alpha   90.00
_cell.angle_beta   90.00
_cell.angle_gamma   90.00
#
_symmetry.space_group_name_H-M   'P 1'
#
loop_
_entity.id
_entity.type
_entity.pdbx_description
1 polymer ?
#
loop_
_entity_poly.entity_id
_entity_poly.type
_entity_poly.pdbx_seq_one_letter_code
_entity_poly.pdbx_strand_id
1 'polypeptide(L)'
;MKKVAVMLIFLLFLGFALAERPYDEAAKATFESLKSGDYALLEPHLDSEMKKAFTESYFKAFRDQLISKYGELKSYEFTKEGKQGEFIIAYYRFEFEKAYLTLRLVFREVNGEYKLSGLWIDAVNPTEGEKGIPTPVAMAFPMLGGILAFLTFYLMGFKKIHWAELILGFFLVLVTLFVQSPIQQVPFLIMGIKSNTDVIAKGAMFIVLTSIWLGFVAGFFQEGLKYVFSRNKSLRIALFIGLGFGVGEAIIIPLLQLVQSMTLGIPPSQTLSMTLLGGAERYLVTLFHAGTTIVLAYAYKNGFGRKAFLSLSIAHGIIDTFAAHYQLTQSQTSLILTYIVLIAVTLIILRYALPKAKEEKEEEKVVW
;
A
#
# COMPACT_ATOMS: atom_id res chain seq x y z
N MET A 1 -37.18 46.96 35.04
CA MET A 1 -36.02 46.96 34.12
C MET A 1 -35.27 45.62 34.05
N LYS A 2 -35.08 44.86 35.14
CA LYS A 2 -34.39 43.55 35.09
C LYS A 2 -35.10 42.44 34.28
N LYS A 3 -36.44 42.47 34.14
CA LYS A 3 -37.20 41.47 33.36
C LYS A 3 -37.17 41.72 31.84
N VAL A 4 -36.83 42.93 31.39
CA VAL A 4 -36.72 43.28 29.96
C VAL A 4 -35.33 42.92 29.40
N ALA A 5 -34.29 43.01 30.24
CA ALA A 5 -32.93 42.60 29.87
C ALA A 5 -32.79 41.09 29.65
N VAL A 6 -33.49 40.26 30.44
CA VAL A 6 -33.50 38.79 30.27
C VAL A 6 -34.25 38.37 28.99
N MET A 7 -35.30 39.10 28.61
CA MET A 7 -36.03 38.85 27.37
C MET A 7 -35.25 39.29 26.12
N LEU A 8 -34.46 40.37 26.21
CA LEU A 8 -33.56 40.82 25.15
C LEU A 8 -32.34 39.89 24.97
N ILE A 9 -31.83 39.29 26.04
CA ILE A 9 -30.79 38.26 25.96
C ILE A 9 -31.35 36.97 25.36
N PHE A 10 -32.60 36.59 25.65
CA PHE A 10 -33.26 35.45 25.02
C PHE A 10 -33.58 35.69 23.52
N LEU A 11 -33.86 36.94 23.13
CA LEU A 11 -34.04 37.35 21.73
C LEU A 11 -32.70 37.47 20.96
N LEU A 12 -31.58 37.75 21.64
CA LEU A 12 -30.23 37.70 21.04
C LEU A 12 -29.72 36.27 20.81
N PHE A 13 -30.29 35.26 21.49
CA PHE A 13 -30.00 33.84 21.23
C PHE A 13 -30.95 33.18 20.23
N LEU A 14 -32.03 33.86 19.80
CA LEU A 14 -32.94 33.41 18.73
C LEU A 14 -32.49 33.82 17.32
N GLY A 15 -31.30 34.45 17.20
CA GLY A 15 -30.80 35.07 15.96
C GLY A 15 -29.72 34.31 15.19
N PHE A 16 -29.34 33.09 15.59
CA PHE A 16 -28.60 32.20 14.68
C PHE A 16 -29.59 31.33 13.92
N ALA A 17 -30.41 31.98 13.08
CA ALA A 17 -30.85 31.29 11.88
C ALA A 17 -29.56 30.90 11.15
N LEU A 18 -29.28 29.59 11.06
CA LEU A 18 -28.35 29.06 10.07
C LEU A 18 -28.82 29.62 8.74
N ALA A 19 -28.21 30.71 8.28
CA ALA A 19 -28.54 31.28 6.99
C ALA A 19 -28.26 30.16 5.99
N GLU A 20 -29.32 29.68 5.32
CA GLU A 20 -29.20 28.68 4.27
C GLU A 20 -28.19 29.21 3.26
N ARG A 21 -27.11 28.46 3.08
CA ARG A 21 -26.09 28.81 2.10
C ARG A 21 -26.68 28.54 0.72
N PRO A 22 -26.32 29.33 -0.29
CA PRO A 22 -26.91 29.19 -1.63
C PRO A 22 -26.55 27.85 -2.31
N TYR A 23 -25.65 27.05 -1.72
CA TYR A 23 -25.24 25.71 -2.16
C TYR A 23 -25.64 24.58 -1.20
N ASP A 24 -26.39 24.85 -0.13
CA ASP A 24 -26.76 23.83 0.86
C ASP A 24 -27.59 22.71 0.23
N GLU A 25 -28.39 22.99 -0.80
CA GLU A 25 -29.12 21.95 -1.55
C GLU A 25 -28.17 20.96 -2.24
N ALA A 26 -27.13 21.46 -2.90
CA ALA A 26 -26.14 20.61 -3.57
C ALA A 26 -25.29 19.80 -2.56
N ALA A 27 -24.96 20.39 -1.41
CA ALA A 27 -24.28 19.69 -0.33
C ALA A 27 -25.17 18.59 0.28
N LYS A 28 -26.45 18.89 0.52
CA LYS A 28 -27.43 17.92 1.02
C LYS A 28 -27.66 16.79 0.02
N ALA A 29 -27.78 17.09 -1.26
CA ALA A 29 -27.88 16.10 -2.33
C ALA A 29 -26.66 15.16 -2.34
N THR A 30 -25.46 15.70 -2.15
CA THR A 30 -24.22 14.91 -2.03
C THR A 30 -24.26 13.97 -0.83
N PHE A 31 -24.76 14.43 0.32
CA PHE A 31 -24.89 13.58 1.50
C PHE A 31 -25.94 12.48 1.30
N GLU A 32 -27.14 12.83 0.84
CA GLU A 32 -28.24 11.88 0.65
C GLU A 32 -27.92 10.85 -0.44
N SER A 33 -27.25 11.26 -1.51
CA SER A 33 -26.78 10.32 -2.53
C SER A 33 -25.75 9.36 -1.94
N LEU A 34 -24.74 9.84 -1.21
CA LEU A 34 -23.73 8.99 -0.57
C LEU A 34 -24.34 8.02 0.43
N LYS A 35 -25.36 8.44 1.18
CA LYS A 35 -26.07 7.60 2.14
C LYS A 35 -26.90 6.52 1.44
N SER A 36 -27.79 6.91 0.53
CA SER A 36 -28.73 6.02 -0.16
C SER A 36 -28.10 5.16 -1.26
N GLY A 37 -26.99 5.62 -1.84
CA GLY A 37 -26.42 5.06 -3.06
C GLY A 37 -27.12 5.49 -4.34
N ASP A 38 -28.05 6.44 -4.28
CA ASP A 38 -28.80 6.93 -5.44
C ASP A 38 -28.10 8.15 -6.09
N TYR A 39 -27.45 7.91 -7.24
CA TYR A 39 -26.78 8.97 -8.00
C TYR A 39 -27.76 9.99 -8.60
N ALA A 40 -29.02 9.61 -8.86
CA ALA A 40 -30.01 10.49 -9.46
C ALA A 40 -30.35 11.68 -8.54
N LEU A 41 -30.10 11.55 -7.23
CA LEU A 41 -30.21 12.66 -6.27
C LEU A 41 -29.10 13.70 -6.45
N LEU A 42 -27.90 13.29 -6.84
CA LEU A 42 -26.74 14.16 -6.97
C LEU A 42 -26.64 14.78 -8.37
N GLU A 43 -26.95 14.02 -9.41
CA GLU A 43 -26.77 14.43 -10.82
C GLU A 43 -27.34 15.84 -11.15
N PRO A 44 -28.53 16.25 -10.70
CA PRO A 44 -29.07 17.57 -11.01
C PRO A 44 -28.24 18.74 -10.44
N HIS A 45 -27.43 18.46 -9.41
CA HIS A 45 -26.61 19.43 -8.71
C HIS A 45 -25.17 19.48 -9.22
N LEU A 46 -24.79 18.63 -10.19
CA LEU A 46 -23.47 18.64 -10.80
C LEU A 46 -23.40 19.62 -11.97
N ASP A 47 -22.27 20.30 -12.14
CA ASP A 47 -22.02 21.07 -13.36
C ASP A 47 -21.69 20.15 -14.56
N SER A 48 -21.61 20.72 -15.76
CA SER A 48 -21.41 19.93 -16.99
C SER A 48 -20.09 19.16 -17.03
N GLU A 49 -19.04 19.66 -16.40
CA GLU A 49 -17.74 18.99 -16.37
C GLU A 49 -17.72 17.89 -15.31
N MET A 50 -18.29 18.17 -14.14
CA MET A 50 -18.43 17.21 -13.06
C MET A 50 -19.34 16.04 -13.46
N LYS A 51 -20.41 16.27 -14.25
CA LYS A 51 -21.23 15.18 -14.81
C LYS A 51 -20.44 14.21 -15.70
N LYS A 52 -19.48 14.74 -16.48
CA LYS A 52 -18.61 13.92 -17.34
C LYS A 52 -17.57 13.16 -16.51
N ALA A 53 -17.03 13.79 -15.48
CA ALA A 53 -15.96 13.24 -14.65
C ALA A 53 -16.45 12.28 -13.56
N PHE A 54 -17.66 12.50 -13.04
CA PHE A 54 -18.22 11.81 -11.89
C PHE A 54 -19.54 11.12 -12.25
N THR A 55 -19.47 10.21 -13.23
CA THR A 55 -20.61 9.42 -13.69
C THR A 55 -21.17 8.52 -12.60
N GLU A 56 -22.37 7.96 -12.80
CA GLU A 56 -22.99 7.01 -11.86
C GLU A 56 -22.05 5.85 -11.49
N SER A 57 -21.31 5.30 -12.46
CA SER A 57 -20.34 4.22 -12.21
C SER A 57 -19.19 4.67 -11.30
N TYR A 58 -18.68 5.89 -11.51
CA TYR A 58 -17.62 6.47 -10.67
C TYR A 58 -18.14 6.81 -9.28
N PHE A 59 -19.34 7.37 -9.18
CA PHE A 59 -20.00 7.64 -7.92
C PHE A 59 -20.19 6.36 -7.10
N LYS A 60 -20.70 5.29 -7.72
CA LYS A 60 -20.90 4.00 -7.04
C LYS A 60 -19.58 3.41 -6.57
N ALA A 61 -18.54 3.41 -7.41
CA ALA A 61 -17.21 2.96 -7.02
C ALA A 61 -16.62 3.79 -5.86
N PHE A 62 -16.78 5.12 -5.92
CA PHE A 62 -16.35 6.02 -4.85
C PHE A 62 -17.07 5.74 -3.53
N ARG A 63 -18.40 5.62 -3.56
CA ARG A 63 -19.22 5.28 -2.39
C ARG A 63 -18.84 3.92 -1.82
N ASP A 64 -18.72 2.90 -2.66
CA ASP A 64 -18.38 1.54 -2.22
C ASP A 64 -16.98 1.49 -1.59
N GLN A 65 -16.03 2.30 -2.10
CA GLN A 65 -14.73 2.48 -1.45
C GLN A 65 -14.85 3.15 -0.08
N LEU A 66 -15.68 4.18 0.06
CA LEU A 66 -15.91 4.84 1.34
C LEU A 66 -16.55 3.89 2.35
N ILE A 67 -17.60 3.16 1.96
CA ILE A 67 -18.34 2.27 2.88
C ILE A 67 -17.51 1.05 3.25
N SER A 68 -16.83 0.42 2.28
CA SER A 68 -15.97 -0.73 2.57
C SER A 68 -14.85 -0.36 3.56
N LYS A 69 -14.32 0.86 3.46
CA LYS A 69 -13.21 1.33 4.30
C LYS A 69 -13.65 1.90 5.64
N TYR A 70 -14.70 2.71 5.66
CA TYR A 70 -15.09 3.52 6.83
C TYR A 70 -16.43 3.11 7.46
N GLY A 71 -17.13 2.13 6.88
CA GLY A 71 -18.46 1.67 7.31
C GLY A 71 -19.58 2.58 6.78
N GLU A 72 -20.79 2.42 7.32
CA GLU A 72 -21.95 3.21 6.87
C GLU A 72 -21.84 4.70 7.26
N LEU A 73 -22.39 5.56 6.40
CA LEU A 73 -22.45 7.01 6.64
C LEU A 73 -23.58 7.36 7.61
N LYS A 74 -23.25 8.02 8.72
CA LYS A 74 -24.19 8.37 9.79
C LYS A 74 -24.72 9.80 9.69
N SER A 75 -23.81 10.77 9.60
CA SER A 75 -24.13 12.19 9.71
C SER A 75 -23.15 13.05 8.89
N TYR A 76 -23.47 14.33 8.72
CA TYR A 76 -22.55 15.32 8.17
C TYR A 76 -22.75 16.68 8.85
N GLU A 77 -21.70 17.49 8.88
CA GLU A 77 -21.70 18.81 9.50
C GLU A 77 -20.84 19.78 8.68
N PHE A 78 -21.34 20.99 8.44
CA PHE A 78 -20.54 22.05 7.85
C PHE A 78 -19.43 22.49 8.81
N THR A 79 -18.21 22.60 8.32
CA THR A 79 -17.05 22.99 9.12
C THR A 79 -16.62 24.43 8.83
N LYS A 80 -16.34 24.74 7.56
CA LYS A 80 -15.84 26.06 7.13
C LYS A 80 -16.05 26.26 5.64
N GLU A 81 -15.97 27.51 5.20
CA GLU A 81 -15.97 27.87 3.77
C GLU A 81 -14.85 28.86 3.45
N GLY A 82 -14.50 28.92 2.17
CA GLY A 82 -13.60 29.89 1.58
C GLY A 82 -14.02 30.20 0.15
N LYS A 83 -13.43 31.23 -0.44
CA LYS A 83 -13.68 31.63 -1.82
C LYS A 83 -12.37 31.72 -2.58
N GLN A 84 -12.32 31.16 -3.78
CA GLN A 84 -11.17 31.25 -4.67
C GLN A 84 -11.64 31.60 -6.08
N GLY A 85 -11.51 32.87 -6.45
CA GLY A 85 -12.06 33.39 -7.70
C GLY A 85 -13.58 33.26 -7.74
N GLU A 86 -14.10 32.58 -8.76
CA GLU A 86 -15.53 32.30 -8.94
C GLU A 86 -16.03 31.09 -8.14
N PHE A 87 -15.14 30.34 -7.50
CA PHE A 87 -15.49 29.11 -6.77
C PHE A 87 -15.69 29.38 -5.29
N ILE A 88 -16.71 28.74 -4.72
CA ILE A 88 -16.89 28.60 -3.28
C ILE A 88 -16.39 27.21 -2.87
N ILE A 89 -15.51 27.18 -1.86
CA ILE A 89 -14.92 25.95 -1.34
C ILE A 89 -15.49 25.74 0.05
N ALA A 90 -16.34 24.73 0.21
CA ALA A 90 -16.97 24.40 1.47
C ALA A 90 -16.46 23.06 2.00
N TYR A 91 -16.19 23.00 3.30
CA TYR A 91 -15.67 21.83 3.98
C TYR A 91 -16.74 21.26 4.90
N TYR A 92 -17.02 19.98 4.73
CA TYR A 92 -18.01 19.25 5.51
C TYR A 92 -17.35 18.05 6.17
N ARG A 93 -17.63 17.84 7.46
CA ARG A 93 -17.23 16.66 8.20
C ARG A 93 -18.35 15.63 8.10
N PHE A 94 -18.07 14.52 7.42
CA PHE A 94 -18.92 13.36 7.30
C PHE A 94 -18.53 12.33 8.37
N GLU A 95 -19.49 11.87 9.16
CA GLU A 95 -19.29 10.85 10.17
C GLU A 95 -19.66 9.49 9.60
N PHE A 96 -18.66 8.61 9.48
CA PHE A 96 -18.85 7.19 9.19
C PHE A 96 -18.69 6.37 10.47
N GLU A 97 -19.05 5.09 10.43
CA GLU A 97 -18.90 4.19 11.59
C GLU A 97 -17.49 4.16 12.18
N LYS A 98 -16.47 4.19 11.32
CA LYS A 98 -15.07 4.00 11.69
C LYS A 98 -14.21 5.27 11.65
N ALA A 99 -14.67 6.32 10.97
CA ALA A 99 -13.90 7.55 10.79
C ALA A 99 -14.77 8.79 10.52
N TYR A 100 -14.22 9.96 10.82
CA TYR A 100 -14.69 11.25 10.35
C TYR A 100 -13.90 11.64 9.10
N LEU A 101 -14.59 11.86 7.99
CA LEU A 101 -14.00 12.35 6.75
C LEU A 101 -14.32 13.82 6.59
N THR A 102 -13.32 14.64 6.29
CA THR A 102 -13.57 16.01 5.82
C THR A 102 -13.62 15.98 4.30
N LEU A 103 -14.79 16.22 3.71
CA LEU A 103 -14.94 16.40 2.28
C LEU A 103 -14.88 17.88 1.94
N ARG A 104 -14.05 18.21 0.95
CA ARG A 104 -14.00 19.54 0.33
C ARG A 104 -14.88 19.52 -0.91
N LEU A 105 -15.99 20.24 -0.84
CA LEU A 105 -16.94 20.44 -1.93
C LEU A 105 -16.68 21.81 -2.56
N VAL A 106 -16.51 21.84 -3.87
CA VAL A 106 -16.25 23.07 -4.63
C VAL A 106 -17.46 23.37 -5.48
N PHE A 107 -18.02 24.56 -5.30
CA PHE A 107 -19.23 25.03 -5.96
C PHE A 107 -18.94 26.21 -6.88
N ARG A 108 -19.70 26.28 -7.97
CA ARG A 108 -19.71 27.42 -8.90
C ARG A 108 -21.15 27.77 -9.23
N GLU A 109 -21.41 29.06 -9.42
CA GLU A 109 -22.71 29.53 -9.90
C GLU A 109 -22.83 29.32 -11.42
N VAL A 110 -23.88 28.61 -11.83
CA VAL A 110 -24.23 28.33 -13.22
C VAL A 110 -25.71 28.65 -13.41
N ASN A 111 -26.03 29.61 -14.27
CA ASN A 111 -27.40 30.06 -14.54
C ASN A 111 -28.20 30.47 -13.27
N GLY A 112 -27.53 31.06 -12.28
CA GLY A 112 -28.16 31.49 -11.02
C GLY A 112 -28.32 30.39 -9.97
N GLU A 113 -27.85 29.17 -10.24
CA GLU A 113 -27.84 28.06 -9.28
C GLU A 113 -26.40 27.64 -8.96
N TYR A 114 -26.11 27.32 -7.70
CA TYR A 114 -24.81 26.76 -7.33
C TYR A 114 -24.76 25.27 -7.65
N LYS A 115 -23.82 24.87 -8.51
CA LYS A 115 -23.56 23.49 -8.88
C LYS A 115 -22.22 23.02 -8.30
N LEU A 116 -22.13 21.73 -8.00
CA LEU A 116 -20.92 21.06 -7.57
C LEU A 116 -19.98 20.89 -8.77
N SER A 117 -18.82 21.53 -8.68
CA SER A 117 -17.74 21.53 -9.68
C SER A 117 -16.55 20.65 -9.27
N GLY A 118 -16.52 20.18 -8.02
CA GLY A 118 -15.50 19.23 -7.59
C GLY A 118 -15.68 18.72 -6.17
N LEU A 119 -15.10 17.56 -5.90
CA LEU A 119 -15.18 16.84 -4.64
C LEU A 119 -13.83 16.18 -4.32
N TRP A 120 -13.34 16.39 -3.10
CA TRP A 120 -12.10 15.77 -2.60
C TRP A 120 -12.26 15.32 -1.15
N ILE A 121 -11.55 14.25 -0.79
CA ILE A 121 -11.29 13.92 0.61
C ILE A 121 -10.11 14.78 1.06
N ASP A 122 -10.37 15.70 1.99
CA ASP A 122 -9.39 16.64 2.52
C ASP A 122 -8.66 16.06 3.75
N ALA A 123 -9.39 15.39 4.62
CA ALA A 123 -8.84 14.75 5.81
C ALA A 123 -9.63 13.50 6.22
N VAL A 124 -8.96 12.57 6.90
CA VAL A 124 -9.57 11.37 7.49
C VAL A 124 -9.09 11.27 8.93
N ASN A 125 -10.02 11.32 9.87
CA ASN A 125 -9.77 11.20 11.30
C ASN A 125 -10.49 9.97 11.85
N PRO A 126 -9.77 8.89 12.23
CA PRO A 126 -10.41 7.71 12.83
C PRO A 126 -11.21 8.07 14.09
N THR A 127 -12.30 7.35 14.37
CA THR A 127 -12.99 7.47 15.67
C THR A 127 -12.09 6.98 16.80
N GLU A 128 -12.28 7.45 18.04
CA GLU A 128 -11.31 7.25 19.14
C GLU A 128 -10.99 5.78 19.49
N GLY A 129 -11.85 4.83 19.13
CA GLY A 129 -11.63 3.38 19.26
C GLY A 129 -10.74 2.76 18.17
N GLU A 130 -10.45 3.50 17.09
CA GLU A 130 -9.59 3.11 15.97
C GLU A 130 -8.35 4.01 15.86
N LYS A 131 -7.87 4.58 16.97
CA LYS A 131 -6.52 5.21 17.00
C LYS A 131 -5.49 4.13 16.71
N GLY A 132 -5.17 3.97 15.42
CA GLY A 132 -4.17 3.03 14.92
C GLY A 132 -2.80 3.29 15.53
N ILE A 133 -1.86 2.40 15.26
CA ILE A 133 -0.49 2.57 15.74
C ILE A 133 0.09 3.84 15.09
N PRO A 134 0.78 4.71 15.85
CA PRO A 134 1.48 5.86 15.28
C PRO A 134 2.39 5.41 14.13
N THR A 135 2.35 6.13 13.01
CA THR A 135 3.08 5.74 11.79
C THR A 135 4.56 5.38 12.04
N PRO A 136 5.35 6.15 12.83
CA PRO A 136 6.73 5.76 13.14
C PRO A 136 6.86 4.39 13.79
N VAL A 137 5.92 4.06 14.67
CA VAL A 137 5.89 2.77 15.37
C VAL A 137 5.45 1.66 14.40
N ALA A 138 4.45 1.91 13.56
CA ALA A 138 4.00 0.93 12.57
C ALA A 138 5.12 0.54 11.58
N MET A 139 5.94 1.50 11.16
CA MET A 139 7.09 1.25 10.27
C MET A 139 8.21 0.44 10.92
N ALA A 140 8.36 0.49 12.24
CA ALA A 140 9.39 -0.26 12.95
C ALA A 140 9.15 -1.78 12.84
N PHE A 141 7.90 -2.24 12.73
CA PHE A 141 7.58 -3.68 12.71
C PHE A 141 8.14 -4.41 11.49
N PRO A 142 7.93 -3.94 10.24
CA PRO A 142 8.63 -4.47 9.06
C PRO A 142 10.15 -4.56 9.24
N MET A 143 10.78 -3.50 9.76
CA MET A 143 12.23 -3.45 9.98
C MET A 143 12.68 -4.49 11.02
N LEU A 144 11.95 -4.59 12.13
CA LEU A 144 12.17 -5.61 13.16
C LEU A 144 12.02 -7.02 12.58
N GLY A 145 11.06 -7.25 11.68
CA GLY A 145 10.91 -8.52 10.97
C GLY A 145 12.20 -8.94 10.24
N GLY A 146 12.78 -8.03 9.44
CA GLY A 146 14.05 -8.29 8.76
C GLY A 146 15.22 -8.52 9.72
N ILE A 147 15.32 -7.71 10.79
CA ILE A 147 16.37 -7.86 11.82
C ILE A 147 16.24 -9.20 12.56
N LEU A 148 15.02 -9.63 12.89
CA LEU A 148 14.75 -10.91 13.53
C LEU A 148 15.17 -12.07 12.63
N ALA A 149 14.95 -11.98 11.31
CA ALA A 149 15.39 -13.00 10.37
C ALA A 149 16.93 -13.09 10.32
N PHE A 150 17.62 -11.94 10.31
CA PHE A 150 19.07 -11.89 10.45
C PHE A 150 19.55 -12.55 11.76
N LEU A 151 18.92 -12.21 12.88
CA LEU A 151 19.22 -12.80 14.19
C LEU A 151 18.98 -14.31 14.19
N THR A 152 17.93 -14.80 13.54
CA THR A 152 17.68 -16.24 13.39
C THR A 152 18.88 -16.95 12.78
N PHE A 153 19.43 -16.46 11.65
CA PHE A 153 20.62 -17.10 11.06
C PHE A 153 21.87 -17.00 11.96
N TYR A 154 22.06 -15.87 12.64
CA TYR A 154 23.15 -15.72 13.60
C TYR A 154 23.06 -16.78 14.71
N LEU A 155 21.88 -16.97 15.31
CA LEU A 155 21.63 -17.98 16.34
C LEU A 155 21.75 -19.42 15.82
N MET A 156 21.49 -19.64 14.53
CA MET A 156 21.63 -20.94 13.88
C MET A 156 23.09 -21.35 13.58
N GLY A 157 24.07 -20.49 13.89
CA GLY A 157 25.50 -20.78 13.82
C GLY A 157 26.28 -20.00 12.77
N PHE A 158 25.64 -19.12 12.00
CA PHE A 158 26.30 -18.26 11.01
C PHE A 158 26.87 -16.99 11.67
N LYS A 159 27.78 -17.18 12.64
CA LYS A 159 28.28 -16.08 13.51
C LYS A 159 29.23 -15.10 12.81
N LYS A 160 29.94 -15.55 11.77
CA LYS A 160 30.88 -14.72 11.02
C LYS A 160 30.13 -13.91 9.96
N ILE A 161 29.95 -12.63 10.24
CA ILE A 161 29.15 -11.74 9.38
C ILE A 161 30.00 -11.26 8.19
N HIS A 162 29.51 -11.52 6.99
CA HIS A 162 30.11 -11.03 5.75
C HIS A 162 29.50 -9.67 5.36
N TRP A 163 29.98 -8.59 5.98
CA TRP A 163 29.43 -7.23 5.82
C TRP A 163 29.42 -6.73 4.37
N ALA A 164 30.48 -6.98 3.61
CA ALA A 164 30.56 -6.56 2.21
C ALA A 164 29.42 -7.17 1.38
N GLU A 165 29.13 -8.46 1.58
CA GLU A 165 28.03 -9.14 0.91
C GLU A 165 26.65 -8.78 1.43
N LEU A 166 26.53 -8.49 2.72
CA LEU A 166 25.30 -7.92 3.28
C LEU A 166 24.98 -6.57 2.62
N ILE A 167 25.96 -5.68 2.51
CA ILE A 167 25.83 -4.37 1.86
C ILE A 167 25.52 -4.54 0.37
N LEU A 168 26.19 -5.48 -0.31
CA LEU A 168 25.90 -5.80 -1.70
C LEU A 168 24.44 -6.22 -1.87
N GLY A 169 23.95 -7.15 -1.04
CA GLY A 169 22.55 -7.58 -1.06
C GLY A 169 21.58 -6.42 -0.88
N PHE A 170 21.86 -5.53 0.09
CA PHE A 170 21.07 -4.31 0.32
C PHE A 170 21.07 -3.40 -0.92
N PHE A 171 22.23 -3.19 -1.54
CA PHE A 171 22.35 -2.39 -2.76
C PHE A 171 21.57 -2.99 -3.94
N LEU A 172 21.50 -4.32 -4.06
CA LEU A 172 20.70 -4.98 -5.11
C LEU A 172 19.20 -4.71 -4.98
N VAL A 173 18.68 -4.42 -3.77
CA VAL A 173 17.30 -3.95 -3.59
C VAL A 173 17.10 -2.60 -4.26
N LEU A 174 18.05 -1.67 -4.11
CA LEU A 174 17.98 -0.37 -4.79
C LEU A 174 17.97 -0.55 -6.31
N VAL A 175 18.85 -1.41 -6.85
CA VAL A 175 18.84 -1.76 -8.28
C VAL A 175 17.47 -2.30 -8.69
N THR A 176 16.87 -3.16 -7.88
CA THR A 176 15.53 -3.69 -8.11
C THR A 176 14.50 -2.57 -8.19
N LEU A 177 14.46 -1.67 -7.21
CA LEU A 177 13.48 -0.58 -7.18
C LEU A 177 13.60 0.37 -8.38
N PHE A 178 14.82 0.66 -8.84
CA PHE A 178 15.05 1.59 -9.95
C PHE A 178 14.94 0.96 -11.33
N VAL A 179 15.26 -0.33 -11.49
CA VAL A 179 15.33 -0.99 -12.80
C VAL A 179 14.14 -1.91 -13.05
N GLN A 180 13.73 -2.69 -12.06
CA GLN A 180 12.59 -3.62 -12.21
C GLN A 180 11.29 -2.86 -12.46
N SER A 181 11.06 -1.76 -11.73
CA SER A 181 9.83 -0.99 -11.84
C SER A 181 9.59 -0.46 -13.26
N PRO A 182 10.54 0.24 -13.92
CA PRO A 182 10.39 0.59 -15.34
C PRO A 182 10.09 -0.59 -16.25
N ILE A 183 10.78 -1.74 -16.09
CA ILE A 183 10.55 -2.94 -16.90
C ILE A 183 9.10 -3.44 -16.73
N GLN A 184 8.61 -3.47 -15.49
CA GLN A 184 7.23 -3.84 -15.19
C GLN A 184 6.22 -2.87 -15.81
N GLN A 185 6.53 -1.57 -15.85
CA GLN A 185 5.62 -0.51 -16.31
C GLN A 185 5.56 -0.33 -17.82
N VAL A 186 6.61 -0.69 -18.57
CA VAL A 186 6.69 -0.47 -20.04
C VAL A 186 5.47 -1.00 -20.80
N PRO A 187 5.00 -2.26 -20.60
CA PRO A 187 3.82 -2.75 -21.31
C PRO A 187 2.55 -1.95 -20.99
N PHE A 188 2.39 -1.51 -19.75
CA PHE A 188 1.24 -0.71 -19.32
C PHE A 188 1.24 0.67 -20.00
N LEU A 189 2.41 1.33 -20.04
CA LEU A 189 2.55 2.63 -20.71
C LEU A 189 2.27 2.54 -22.21
N ILE A 190 2.72 1.48 -22.89
CA ILE A 190 2.42 1.24 -24.32
C ILE A 190 0.90 1.07 -24.53
N MET A 191 0.20 0.44 -23.58
CA MET A 191 -1.25 0.25 -23.61
C MET A 191 -2.05 1.46 -23.11
N GLY A 192 -1.38 2.59 -22.79
CA GLY A 192 -2.01 3.80 -22.26
C GLY A 192 -2.51 3.70 -20.82
N ILE A 193 -2.10 2.67 -20.08
CA ILE A 193 -2.44 2.44 -18.67
C ILE A 193 -1.47 3.28 -17.81
N LYS A 194 -2.01 4.17 -17.00
CA LYS A 194 -1.22 5.11 -16.18
C LYS A 194 -1.42 4.90 -14.67
N SER A 195 -2.43 4.13 -14.28
CA SER A 195 -2.78 3.91 -12.88
C SER A 195 -3.31 2.50 -12.63
N ASN A 196 -3.33 2.10 -11.35
CA ASN A 196 -3.99 0.85 -10.93
C ASN A 196 -5.50 0.88 -11.24
N THR A 197 -6.13 2.06 -11.21
CA THR A 197 -7.55 2.22 -11.57
C THR A 197 -7.79 1.83 -13.03
N ASP A 198 -6.88 2.16 -13.94
CA ASP A 198 -6.99 1.78 -15.35
C ASP A 198 -6.89 0.25 -15.54
N VAL A 199 -6.06 -0.41 -14.72
CA VAL A 199 -5.96 -1.88 -14.71
C VAL A 199 -7.28 -2.50 -14.23
N ILE A 200 -7.86 -1.97 -13.14
CA ILE A 200 -9.12 -2.46 -12.58
C ILE A 200 -10.28 -2.25 -13.56
N ALA A 201 -10.32 -1.09 -14.24
CA ALA A 201 -11.35 -0.76 -15.22
C ALA A 201 -11.38 -1.69 -16.44
N LYS A 202 -10.26 -2.38 -16.74
CA LYS A 202 -10.18 -3.39 -17.81
C LYS A 202 -10.75 -4.76 -17.43
N GLY A 203 -11.20 -4.93 -16.18
CA GLY A 203 -11.91 -6.11 -15.70
C GLY A 203 -11.02 -7.23 -15.15
N ALA A 204 -11.67 -8.25 -14.57
CA ALA A 204 -11.02 -9.28 -13.76
C ALA A 204 -9.91 -10.06 -14.48
N MET A 205 -10.12 -10.43 -15.76
CA MET A 205 -9.10 -11.14 -16.54
C MET A 205 -7.83 -10.29 -16.71
N PHE A 206 -7.98 -8.99 -16.95
CA PHE A 206 -6.84 -8.09 -17.11
C PHE A 206 -6.09 -7.89 -15.79
N ILE A 207 -6.80 -7.83 -14.66
CA ILE A 207 -6.21 -7.82 -13.32
C ILE A 207 -5.34 -9.07 -13.11
N VAL A 208 -5.87 -10.26 -13.36
CA VAL A 208 -5.14 -11.53 -13.19
C VAL A 208 -3.88 -11.56 -14.05
N LEU A 209 -3.98 -11.22 -15.34
CA LEU A 209 -2.82 -11.18 -16.24
C LEU A 209 -1.78 -10.16 -15.80
N THR A 210 -2.22 -9.00 -15.31
CA THR A 210 -1.35 -7.95 -14.76
C THR A 210 -0.63 -8.45 -13.52
N SER A 211 -1.33 -9.11 -12.58
CA SER A 211 -0.72 -9.70 -11.40
C SER A 211 0.34 -10.75 -11.74
N ILE A 212 0.06 -11.63 -12.71
CA ILE A 212 1.01 -12.62 -13.20
C ILE A 212 2.25 -11.94 -13.80
N TRP A 213 2.05 -10.94 -14.66
CA TRP A 213 3.15 -10.19 -15.26
C TRP A 213 4.04 -9.54 -14.19
N LEU A 214 3.44 -8.80 -13.26
CA LEU A 214 4.15 -8.12 -12.18
C LEU A 214 4.94 -9.13 -11.35
N GLY A 215 4.31 -10.23 -10.93
CA GLY A 215 4.93 -11.24 -10.10
C GLY A 215 6.11 -11.93 -10.80
N PHE A 216 5.91 -12.42 -12.02
CA PHE A 216 6.98 -13.14 -12.72
C PHE A 216 8.14 -12.23 -13.11
N VAL A 217 7.90 -10.98 -13.53
CA VAL A 217 9.01 -10.03 -13.77
C VAL A 217 9.81 -9.80 -12.49
N ALA A 218 9.15 -9.65 -11.33
CA ALA A 218 9.83 -9.52 -10.05
C ALA A 218 10.67 -10.76 -9.73
N GLY A 219 10.07 -11.95 -9.80
CA GLY A 219 10.77 -13.22 -9.54
C GLY A 219 11.99 -13.43 -10.42
N PHE A 220 11.87 -13.27 -11.75
CA PHE A 220 13.00 -13.43 -12.67
C PHE A 220 14.08 -12.36 -12.47
N PHE A 221 13.69 -11.11 -12.22
CA PHE A 221 14.65 -10.03 -12.04
C PHE A 221 15.45 -10.20 -10.75
N GLN A 222 14.77 -10.42 -9.62
CA GLN A 222 15.41 -10.52 -8.31
C GLN A 222 16.22 -11.82 -8.15
N GLU A 223 15.67 -12.97 -8.56
CA GLU A 223 16.47 -14.21 -8.58
C GLU A 223 17.62 -14.12 -9.58
N GLY A 224 17.46 -13.37 -10.67
CA GLY A 224 18.50 -13.14 -11.67
C GLY A 224 19.67 -12.36 -11.10
N LEU A 225 19.41 -11.25 -10.41
CA LEU A 225 20.43 -10.50 -9.67
C LEU A 225 21.13 -11.40 -8.65
N LYS A 226 20.37 -12.09 -7.79
CA LYS A 226 20.94 -12.99 -6.79
C LYS A 226 21.79 -14.08 -7.43
N TYR A 227 21.36 -14.69 -8.52
CA TYR A 227 22.11 -15.71 -9.23
C TYR A 227 23.44 -15.17 -9.77
N VAL A 228 23.42 -14.00 -10.41
CA VAL A 228 24.63 -13.37 -10.99
C VAL A 228 25.65 -13.04 -9.90
N PHE A 229 25.20 -12.53 -8.76
CA PHE A 229 26.10 -12.08 -7.69
C PHE A 229 26.48 -13.15 -6.67
N SER A 230 25.77 -14.28 -6.62
CA SER A 230 26.07 -15.41 -5.72
C SER A 230 26.73 -16.60 -6.40
N ARG A 231 26.57 -16.78 -7.72
CA ARG A 231 27.27 -17.83 -8.46
C ARG A 231 28.78 -17.65 -8.30
N ASN A 232 29.51 -18.73 -8.02
CA ASN A 232 30.93 -18.76 -7.65
C ASN A 232 31.29 -18.31 -6.22
N LYS A 233 30.34 -17.88 -5.37
CA LYS A 233 30.63 -17.61 -3.95
C LYS A 233 30.41 -18.85 -3.09
N SER A 234 31.00 -18.88 -1.89
CA SER A 234 30.66 -19.88 -0.89
C SER A 234 29.20 -19.71 -0.45
N LEU A 235 28.57 -20.78 0.02
CA LEU A 235 27.19 -20.80 0.48
C LEU A 235 26.98 -19.85 1.67
N ARG A 236 27.96 -19.76 2.56
CA ARG A 236 27.96 -18.79 3.67
C ARG A 236 27.99 -17.36 3.18
N ILE A 237 28.82 -17.06 2.19
CA ILE A 237 28.88 -15.73 1.59
C ILE A 237 27.56 -15.42 0.85
N ALA A 238 27.03 -16.39 0.09
CA ALA A 238 25.76 -16.28 -0.61
C ALA A 238 24.57 -16.03 0.34
N LEU A 239 24.55 -16.66 1.51
CA LEU A 239 23.59 -16.40 2.56
C LEU A 239 23.53 -14.90 2.91
N PHE A 240 24.67 -14.26 3.11
CA PHE A 240 24.70 -12.84 3.50
C PHE A 240 24.28 -11.89 2.37
N ILE A 241 24.48 -12.25 1.10
CA ILE A 241 23.86 -11.52 -0.02
C ILE A 241 22.34 -11.59 0.08
N GLY A 242 21.79 -12.79 0.28
CA GLY A 242 20.35 -12.98 0.44
C GLY A 242 19.78 -12.27 1.67
N LEU A 243 20.48 -12.30 2.80
CA LEU A 243 20.08 -11.57 4.00
C LEU A 243 20.11 -10.06 3.79
N GLY A 244 21.15 -9.55 3.13
CA GLY A 244 21.25 -8.14 2.78
C GLY A 244 20.08 -7.69 1.91
N PHE A 245 19.69 -8.53 0.94
CA PHE A 245 18.54 -8.27 0.08
C PHE A 245 17.24 -8.20 0.90
N GLY A 246 16.95 -9.22 1.71
CA GLY A 246 15.74 -9.26 2.53
C GLY A 246 15.64 -8.13 3.57
N VAL A 247 16.74 -7.84 4.28
CA VAL A 247 16.83 -6.72 5.22
C VAL A 247 16.68 -5.39 4.49
N GLY A 248 17.26 -5.26 3.30
CA GLY A 248 17.10 -4.08 2.45
C GLY A 248 15.64 -3.81 2.10
N GLU A 249 14.89 -4.83 1.68
CA GLU A 249 13.45 -4.68 1.44
C GLU A 249 12.68 -4.32 2.71
N ALA A 250 12.99 -4.97 3.83
CA ALA A 250 12.35 -4.73 5.11
C ALA A 250 12.53 -3.29 5.63
N ILE A 251 13.56 -2.59 5.17
CA ILE A 251 13.85 -1.19 5.54
C ILE A 251 13.35 -0.22 4.47
N ILE A 252 13.69 -0.45 3.20
CA ILE A 252 13.46 0.53 2.14
C ILE A 252 11.97 0.63 1.79
N ILE A 253 11.24 -0.49 1.73
CA ILE A 253 9.82 -0.49 1.32
C ILE A 253 8.95 0.34 2.28
N PRO A 254 9.02 0.16 3.62
CA PRO A 254 8.27 1.01 4.56
C PRO A 254 8.63 2.50 4.45
N LEU A 255 9.91 2.82 4.22
CA LEU A 255 10.34 4.22 4.04
C LEU A 255 9.76 4.83 2.77
N LEU A 256 9.71 4.09 1.66
CA LEU A 256 9.05 4.55 0.43
C LEU A 256 7.55 4.75 0.65
N GLN A 257 6.90 3.85 1.39
CA GLN A 257 5.48 3.99 1.73
C GLN A 257 5.22 5.24 2.60
N LEU A 258 6.13 5.58 3.51
CA LEU A 258 6.05 6.82 4.29
C LEU A 258 6.13 8.04 3.40
N VAL A 259 7.14 8.12 2.53
CA VAL A 259 7.33 9.24 1.59
C VAL A 259 6.08 9.42 0.72
N GLN A 260 5.51 8.32 0.23
CA GLN A 260 4.26 8.35 -0.53
C GLN A 260 3.09 8.88 0.31
N SER A 261 2.91 8.40 1.55
CA SER A 261 1.82 8.87 2.43
C SER A 261 1.93 10.36 2.76
N MET A 262 3.14 10.87 2.99
CA MET A 262 3.39 12.28 3.26
C MET A 262 3.08 13.14 2.02
N THR A 263 3.42 12.65 0.84
CA THR A 263 3.13 13.33 -0.43
C THR A 263 1.63 13.42 -0.70
N LEU A 264 0.87 12.40 -0.28
CA LEU A 264 -0.59 12.34 -0.47
C LEU A 264 -1.38 13.02 0.66
N GLY A 265 -0.75 13.46 1.74
CA GLY A 265 -1.43 14.06 2.89
C GLY A 265 -2.32 13.09 3.67
N ILE A 266 -2.20 11.77 3.43
CA ILE A 266 -3.02 10.75 4.08
C ILE A 266 -2.23 10.22 5.29
N PRO A 267 -2.66 10.48 6.54
CA PRO A 267 -2.01 9.88 7.70
C PRO A 267 -2.19 8.35 7.64
N PRO A 268 -1.11 7.56 7.56
CA PRO A 268 -1.26 6.12 7.53
C PRO A 268 -1.51 5.64 8.96
N SER A 269 -2.78 5.53 9.33
CA SER A 269 -3.20 4.77 10.51
C SER A 269 -3.29 3.30 10.10
N GLN A 270 -2.38 2.48 10.60
CA GLN A 270 -2.46 1.03 10.46
C GLN A 270 -2.97 0.41 11.76
N THR A 271 -3.76 -0.66 11.63
CA THR A 271 -4.15 -1.46 12.79
C THR A 271 -2.94 -2.24 13.30
N LEU A 272 -2.95 -2.62 14.58
CA LEU A 272 -1.91 -3.47 15.17
C LEU A 272 -1.79 -4.81 14.43
N SER A 273 -2.92 -5.41 14.04
CA SER A 273 -2.93 -6.68 13.31
C SER A 273 -2.21 -6.58 11.96
N MET A 274 -2.50 -5.55 11.16
CA MET A 274 -1.83 -5.33 9.86
C MET A 274 -0.34 -5.02 10.04
N THR A 275 -0.01 -4.27 11.08
CA THR A 275 1.38 -3.93 11.43
C THR A 275 2.19 -5.19 11.80
N LEU A 276 1.63 -6.04 12.67
CA LEU A 276 2.25 -7.32 13.06
C LEU A 276 2.40 -8.26 11.86
N LEU A 277 1.37 -8.32 11.02
CA LEU A 277 1.37 -9.14 9.81
C LEU A 277 2.45 -8.67 8.83
N GLY A 278 2.62 -7.36 8.63
CA GLY A 278 3.71 -6.80 7.84
C GLY A 278 5.10 -7.11 8.41
N GLY A 279 5.26 -7.11 9.74
CA GLY A 279 6.49 -7.57 10.40
C GLY A 279 6.78 -9.04 10.15
N ALA A 280 5.77 -9.91 10.29
CA ALA A 280 5.89 -11.35 10.03
C ALA A 280 6.20 -11.64 8.56
N GLU A 281 5.60 -10.90 7.63
CA GLU A 281 5.89 -10.96 6.20
C GLU A 281 7.36 -10.66 5.93
N ARG A 282 7.88 -9.53 6.42
CA ARG A 282 9.27 -9.13 6.18
C ARG A 282 10.27 -10.10 6.80
N TYR A 283 9.93 -10.70 7.94
CA TYR A 283 10.69 -11.81 8.51
C TYR A 283 10.77 -13.00 7.53
N LEU A 284 9.62 -13.49 7.04
CA LEU A 284 9.56 -14.63 6.12
C LEU A 284 10.24 -14.34 4.78
N VAL A 285 9.99 -13.17 4.20
CA VAL A 285 10.63 -12.72 2.95
C VAL A 285 12.15 -12.68 3.13
N THR A 286 12.66 -12.16 4.25
CA THR A 286 14.11 -12.15 4.50
C THR A 286 14.70 -13.56 4.59
N LEU A 287 14.02 -14.49 5.25
CA LEU A 287 14.40 -15.90 5.26
C LEU A 287 14.37 -16.52 3.86
N PHE A 288 13.36 -16.18 3.05
CA PHE A 288 13.22 -16.63 1.67
C PHE A 288 14.39 -16.15 0.80
N HIS A 289 14.77 -14.87 0.85
CA HIS A 289 15.91 -14.35 0.08
C HIS A 289 17.23 -15.01 0.51
N ALA A 290 17.44 -15.17 1.81
CA ALA A 290 18.60 -15.88 2.35
C ALA A 290 18.69 -17.33 1.84
N GLY A 291 17.58 -18.08 1.95
CA GLY A 291 17.50 -19.47 1.50
C GLY A 291 17.67 -19.64 -0.01
N THR A 292 16.96 -18.86 -0.81
CA THR A 292 17.06 -18.89 -2.29
C THR A 292 18.49 -18.64 -2.75
N THR A 293 19.17 -17.66 -2.16
CA THR A 293 20.55 -17.32 -2.55
C THR A 293 21.54 -18.44 -2.25
N ILE A 294 21.38 -19.15 -1.12
CA ILE A 294 22.15 -20.37 -0.84
C ILE A 294 21.88 -21.43 -1.92
N VAL A 295 20.61 -21.68 -2.27
CA VAL A 295 20.26 -22.69 -3.27
C VAL A 295 20.83 -22.35 -4.65
N LEU A 296 20.80 -21.08 -5.05
CA LEU A 296 21.38 -20.61 -6.32
C LEU A 296 22.88 -20.86 -6.36
N ALA A 297 23.61 -20.49 -5.31
CA ALA A 297 25.06 -20.72 -5.21
C ALA A 297 25.39 -22.22 -5.21
N TYR A 298 24.65 -23.02 -4.43
CA TYR A 298 24.83 -24.46 -4.37
C TYR A 298 24.55 -25.13 -5.72
N ALA A 299 23.43 -24.82 -6.35
CA ALA A 299 23.05 -25.39 -7.63
C ALA A 299 24.05 -25.05 -8.72
N TYR A 300 24.60 -23.83 -8.70
CA TYR A 300 25.67 -23.45 -9.61
C TYR A 300 26.92 -24.33 -9.42
N LYS A 301 27.40 -24.48 -8.17
CA LYS A 301 28.57 -25.32 -7.84
C LYS A 301 28.40 -26.79 -8.27
N ASN A 302 27.16 -27.28 -8.31
CA ASN A 302 26.84 -28.67 -8.64
C ASN A 302 26.31 -28.85 -10.08
N GLY A 303 26.46 -27.84 -10.96
CA GLY A 303 26.17 -27.96 -12.39
C GLY A 303 24.69 -27.87 -12.79
N PHE A 304 23.77 -27.59 -11.88
CA PHE A 304 22.34 -27.44 -12.16
C PHE A 304 21.79 -26.02 -11.89
N GLY A 305 22.68 -25.02 -11.86
CA GLY A 305 22.34 -23.63 -11.53
C GLY A 305 21.22 -23.03 -12.39
N ARG A 306 21.16 -23.32 -13.69
CA ARG A 306 20.09 -22.81 -14.58
C ARG A 306 18.71 -23.36 -14.20
N LYS A 307 18.63 -24.64 -13.84
CA LYS A 307 17.38 -25.27 -13.39
C LYS A 307 16.91 -24.65 -12.09
N ALA A 308 17.82 -24.48 -11.12
CA ALA A 308 17.51 -23.84 -9.85
C ALA A 308 17.07 -22.37 -10.04
N PHE A 309 17.76 -21.60 -10.87
CA PHE A 309 17.37 -20.23 -11.20
C PHE A 309 15.93 -20.18 -11.74
N LEU A 310 15.61 -21.01 -12.73
CA LEU A 310 14.27 -21.06 -13.31
C LEU A 310 13.22 -21.46 -12.27
N SER A 311 13.45 -22.53 -11.50
CA SER A 311 12.50 -23.00 -10.50
C SER A 311 12.25 -21.97 -9.39
N LEU A 312 13.30 -21.30 -8.91
CA LEU A 312 13.17 -20.28 -7.88
C LEU A 312 12.52 -19.01 -8.42
N SER A 313 12.80 -18.62 -9.66
CA SER A 313 12.14 -17.47 -10.31
C SER A 313 10.63 -17.71 -10.45
N ILE A 314 10.23 -18.94 -10.81
CA ILE A 314 8.82 -19.33 -10.87
C ILE A 314 8.19 -19.30 -9.48
N ALA A 315 8.84 -19.90 -8.47
CA ALA A 315 8.31 -19.93 -7.11
C ALA A 315 8.14 -18.52 -6.53
N HIS A 316 9.13 -17.66 -6.70
CA HIS A 316 9.07 -16.24 -6.33
C HIS A 316 7.95 -15.53 -7.10
N GLY A 317 7.90 -15.71 -8.43
CA GLY A 317 6.89 -15.09 -9.26
C GLY A 317 5.44 -15.46 -8.88
N ILE A 318 5.21 -16.69 -8.43
CA ILE A 318 3.90 -17.11 -7.90
C ILE A 318 3.54 -16.37 -6.61
N ILE A 319 4.48 -16.24 -5.66
CA ILE A 319 4.26 -15.49 -4.41
C ILE A 319 3.89 -14.04 -4.74
N ASP A 320 4.68 -13.40 -5.60
CA ASP A 320 4.47 -12.01 -5.98
C ASP A 320 3.24 -11.80 -6.86
N THR A 321 2.80 -12.82 -7.59
CA THR A 321 1.52 -12.78 -8.31
C THR A 321 0.35 -12.62 -7.34
N PHE A 322 0.32 -13.39 -6.25
CA PHE A 322 -0.73 -13.24 -5.24
C PHE A 322 -0.63 -11.91 -4.50
N ALA A 323 0.60 -11.45 -4.18
CA ALA A 323 0.81 -10.16 -3.56
C ALA A 323 0.35 -9.00 -4.46
N ALA A 324 0.69 -9.03 -5.75
CA ALA A 324 0.25 -8.04 -6.73
C ALA A 324 -1.27 -8.07 -6.92
N HIS A 325 -1.88 -9.25 -6.95
CA HIS A 325 -3.34 -9.37 -7.01
C HIS A 325 -4.02 -8.78 -5.78
N TYR A 326 -3.47 -9.01 -4.58
CA TYR A 326 -3.95 -8.37 -3.36
C TYR A 326 -3.81 -6.84 -3.44
N GLN A 327 -2.68 -6.31 -3.91
CA GLN A 327 -2.49 -4.86 -4.06
C GLN A 327 -3.53 -4.22 -4.99
N LEU A 328 -3.89 -4.90 -6.08
CA LEU A 328 -4.87 -4.38 -7.05
C LEU A 328 -6.32 -4.53 -6.59
N THR A 329 -6.66 -5.59 -5.84
CA THR A 329 -8.06 -5.94 -5.55
C THR A 329 -8.46 -5.83 -4.09
N GLN A 330 -7.49 -5.74 -3.18
CA GLN A 330 -7.65 -5.88 -1.73
C GLN A 330 -8.30 -7.22 -1.31
N SER A 331 -8.21 -8.25 -2.17
CA SER A 331 -8.77 -9.58 -1.91
C SER A 331 -8.07 -10.29 -0.75
N GLN A 332 -8.82 -10.55 0.32
CA GLN A 332 -8.33 -11.29 1.49
C GLN A 332 -7.89 -12.71 1.13
N THR A 333 -8.53 -13.34 0.15
CA THR A 333 -8.12 -14.65 -0.36
C THR A 333 -6.71 -14.60 -0.94
N SER A 334 -6.38 -13.58 -1.74
CA SER A 334 -5.04 -13.41 -2.28
C SER A 334 -4.00 -13.12 -1.21
N LEU A 335 -4.36 -12.34 -0.18
CA LEU A 335 -3.49 -12.09 0.97
C LEU A 335 -3.16 -13.40 1.71
N ILE A 336 -4.19 -14.21 2.04
CA ILE A 336 -4.02 -15.51 2.70
C ILE A 336 -3.16 -16.44 1.85
N LEU A 337 -3.44 -16.53 0.54
CA LEU A 337 -2.65 -17.36 -0.38
C LEU A 337 -1.18 -16.91 -0.45
N THR A 338 -0.92 -15.60 -0.44
CA THR A 338 0.44 -15.06 -0.40
C THR A 338 1.19 -15.61 0.81
N TYR A 339 0.60 -15.54 2.01
CA TYR A 339 1.23 -16.04 3.23
C TYR A 339 1.40 -17.56 3.24
N ILE A 340 0.37 -18.31 2.84
CA ILE A 340 0.45 -19.79 2.79
C ILE A 340 1.59 -20.24 1.87
N VAL A 341 1.65 -19.68 0.65
CA VAL A 341 2.68 -20.05 -0.33
C VAL A 341 4.06 -19.59 0.14
N LEU A 342 4.18 -18.36 0.64
CA LEU A 342 5.44 -17.83 1.18
C LEU A 342 5.98 -18.70 2.31
N ILE A 343 5.15 -19.05 3.30
CA ILE A 343 5.56 -19.91 4.42
C ILE A 343 6.01 -21.28 3.90
N ALA A 344 5.19 -21.93 3.08
CA ALA A 344 5.47 -23.27 2.58
C ALA A 344 6.78 -23.31 1.78
N VAL A 345 6.94 -22.40 0.82
CA VAL A 345 8.12 -22.32 -0.04
C VAL A 345 9.36 -21.96 0.78
N THR A 346 9.28 -21.00 1.70
CA THR A 346 10.39 -20.62 2.57
C THR A 346 10.88 -21.80 3.41
N LEU A 347 9.97 -22.54 4.05
CA LEU A 347 10.32 -23.70 4.86
C LEU A 347 10.98 -24.81 4.03
N ILE A 348 10.44 -25.10 2.83
CA ILE A 348 11.02 -26.09 1.91
C ILE A 348 12.45 -25.68 1.50
N ILE A 349 12.64 -24.42 1.12
CA ILE A 349 13.94 -23.90 0.70
C ILE A 349 14.94 -23.95 1.86
N LEU A 350 14.57 -23.46 3.05
CA LEU A 350 15.45 -23.48 4.21
C LEU A 350 15.84 -24.89 4.63
N ARG A 351 14.87 -25.82 4.65
CA ARG A 351 15.12 -27.23 4.96
C ARG A 351 16.15 -27.84 4.01
N TYR A 352 16.13 -27.45 2.74
CA TYR A 352 17.09 -27.92 1.75
C TYR A 352 18.44 -27.19 1.80
N ALA A 353 18.43 -25.86 2.00
CA ALA A 353 19.58 -24.97 1.87
C ALA A 353 20.48 -24.98 3.10
N LEU A 354 19.89 -24.94 4.30
CA LEU A 354 20.62 -24.76 5.56
C LEU A 354 21.62 -25.88 5.86
N PRO A 355 21.30 -27.19 5.70
CA PRO A 355 22.27 -28.25 5.95
C PRO A 355 23.52 -28.09 5.07
N LYS A 356 23.32 -27.75 3.79
CA LYS A 356 24.41 -27.58 2.81
C LYS A 356 25.33 -26.43 3.18
N ALA A 357 24.76 -25.29 3.59
CA ALA A 357 25.53 -24.14 4.04
C ALA A 357 26.31 -24.40 5.34
N LYS A 358 25.81 -25.30 6.20
CA LYS A 358 26.51 -25.70 7.43
C LYS A 358 27.66 -26.67 7.18
N GLU A 359 27.50 -27.58 6.23
CA GLU A 359 28.50 -28.58 5.84
C GLU A 359 29.72 -27.95 5.13
N GLU A 360 29.53 -26.82 4.45
CA GLU A 360 30.61 -26.12 3.78
C GLU A 360 31.62 -25.57 4.81
N LYS A 361 32.83 -26.15 4.79
CA LYS A 361 33.96 -25.67 5.58
C LYS A 361 34.34 -24.27 5.11
N GLU A 362 34.56 -23.36 6.05
CA GLU A 362 35.12 -22.06 5.72
C GLU A 362 36.56 -22.25 5.24
N GLU A 363 36.79 -22.05 3.95
CA GLU A 363 38.14 -21.86 3.45
C GLU A 363 38.65 -20.52 4.00
N GLU A 364 39.59 -20.58 4.94
CA GLU A 364 40.37 -19.40 5.31
C GLU A 364 41.13 -18.95 4.06
N LYS A 365 40.67 -17.87 3.43
CA LYS A 365 41.49 -17.16 2.46
C LYS A 365 42.70 -16.64 3.22
N VAL A 366 43.85 -17.31 3.05
CA VAL A 366 45.15 -16.78 3.43
C VAL A 366 45.37 -15.52 2.61
N VAL A 367 45.23 -14.36 3.26
CA VAL A 367 45.63 -13.08 2.67
C VAL A 367 47.13 -12.99 2.91
N TRP A 368 47.92 -13.25 1.86
CA TRP A 368 49.37 -13.00 1.86
C TRP A 368 49.63 -11.51 1.70
#